data_AF-A1CUY6-F1
#
_entry.id   AF-A1CUY6-F1
#
_cell.length_a   1.000
_cell.length_b   1.000
_cell.length_c   1.000
_cell.angle_alpha   90.00
_cell.angle_beta   90.00
_cell.angle_gamma   90.00
#
_symmetry.space_group_name_H-M   'P 1'
#
loop_
_entity.id
_entity.type
_entity.pdbx_description
1 polymer ?
#
loop_
_entity_poly.entity_id
_entity_poly.type
_entity_poly.pdbx_seq_one_letter_code
_entity_poly.pdbx_strand_id
1 'polypeptide(L)'
;MDSKQYTGLGQYLSEIDPQHRDVTWHLQHIIIFCRVHFQRSILKTIGTRNQGSSLWSRMMSLLDCKSEADYDTLLDLLIKYEDVNVQNWAKQKKSTIIKAGLNKACSKIQPYYFDILRNHTNAVEQSHLKSYASGKYLTLVEAVKKSTRSSHDLRRVASANAMSLEQRRQELELQKLEAEIKQKEADIRKQEEEIRLQQLENERLELDLMERRIRIQELQQSD
;
A
#
# COMPACT_ATOMS: atom_id res chain seq x y z
N MET A 1 -18.89 11.82 5.20
CA MET A 1 -19.77 11.56 6.37
C MET A 1 -20.10 12.90 6.98
N ASP A 2 -21.39 13.20 7.15
CA ASP A 2 -21.83 14.44 7.79
C ASP A 2 -21.73 14.35 9.32
N SER A 3 -21.87 15.48 10.02
CA SER A 3 -21.71 15.54 11.47
C SER A 3 -22.77 14.75 12.23
N LYS A 4 -23.97 14.62 11.67
CA LYS A 4 -25.07 13.89 12.31
C LYS A 4 -24.82 12.38 12.24
N GLN A 5 -24.27 11.89 11.12
CA GLN A 5 -23.97 10.48 10.89
C GLN A 5 -22.95 9.94 11.90
N TYR A 6 -21.79 10.58 12.05
CA TYR A 6 -20.81 10.08 13.01
C TYR A 6 -21.23 10.32 14.46
N THR A 7 -22.00 11.37 14.76
CA THR A 7 -22.53 11.57 16.12
C THR A 7 -23.50 10.45 16.50
N GLY A 8 -24.42 10.06 15.61
CA GLY A 8 -25.33 8.94 15.86
C GLY A 8 -24.59 7.61 16.08
N LEU A 9 -23.53 7.35 15.31
CA LEU A 9 -22.65 6.20 15.54
C LEU A 9 -22.02 6.25 16.93
N GLY A 10 -21.45 7.39 17.33
CA GLY A 10 -20.80 7.52 18.62
C GLY A 10 -21.78 7.43 19.80
N GLN A 11 -23.01 7.91 19.65
CA GLN A 11 -24.08 7.73 20.64
C GLN A 11 -24.38 6.25 20.85
N TYR A 12 -24.65 5.52 19.77
CA TYR A 12 -24.88 4.08 19.82
C TYR A 12 -23.72 3.32 20.49
N LEU A 13 -22.47 3.67 20.15
CA LEU A 13 -21.30 3.02 20.75
C LEU A 13 -21.15 3.31 22.25
N SER A 14 -21.47 4.53 22.68
CA SER A 14 -21.46 4.92 24.08
C SER A 14 -22.55 4.20 24.89
N GLU A 15 -23.71 3.95 24.27
CA GLU A 15 -24.82 3.20 24.89
C GLU A 15 -24.46 1.73 25.15
N ILE A 16 -23.73 1.09 24.23
CA ILE A 16 -23.37 -0.33 24.34
C ILE A 16 -22.03 -0.57 25.04
N ASP A 17 -21.23 0.47 25.29
CA ASP A 17 -19.96 0.34 26.01
C ASP A 17 -20.22 0.10 27.50
N PRO A 18 -19.80 -1.04 28.08
CA PRO A 18 -19.96 -1.30 29.51
C PRO A 18 -19.25 -0.27 30.40
N GLN A 19 -18.24 0.42 29.86
CA GLN A 19 -17.53 1.49 30.58
C GLN A 19 -18.16 2.87 30.37
N HIS A 20 -19.22 2.97 29.57
CA HIS A 20 -19.94 4.21 29.25
C HIS A 20 -19.00 5.36 28.87
N ARG A 21 -17.98 5.08 28.07
CA ARG A 21 -17.08 6.13 27.58
C ARG A 21 -17.86 7.08 26.69
N ASP A 22 -17.44 8.33 26.66
CA ASP A 22 -18.17 9.36 25.96
C ASP A 22 -18.08 9.21 24.43
N VAL A 23 -19.03 9.85 23.75
CA VAL A 23 -19.14 9.84 22.27
C VAL A 23 -17.84 10.28 21.59
N THR A 24 -17.15 11.29 22.11
CA THR A 24 -15.90 11.79 21.53
C THR A 24 -14.81 10.75 21.65
N TRP A 25 -14.70 10.08 22.80
CA TRP A 25 -13.76 8.99 23.01
C TRP A 25 -13.94 7.92 21.93
N HIS A 26 -15.15 7.37 21.75
CA HIS A 26 -15.38 6.32 20.75
C HIS A 26 -15.00 6.78 19.34
N LEU A 27 -15.42 7.98 18.95
CA LEU A 27 -15.19 8.48 17.61
C LEU A 27 -13.70 8.70 17.32
N GLN A 28 -12.93 9.20 18.29
CA GLN A 28 -11.49 9.36 18.14
C GLN A 28 -10.72 8.03 17.98
N HIS A 29 -11.32 6.91 18.41
CA HIS A 29 -10.71 5.58 18.34
C HIS A 29 -11.13 4.76 17.13
N ILE A 30 -12.06 5.25 16.30
CA ILE A 30 -12.59 4.45 15.17
C ILE A 30 -12.72 5.23 13.86
N ILE A 31 -12.80 6.56 13.90
CA ILE A 31 -13.16 7.33 12.71
C ILE A 31 -11.95 7.60 11.84
N ILE A 32 -12.11 7.40 10.53
CA ILE A 32 -11.13 7.79 9.51
C ILE A 32 -11.90 8.48 8.40
N PHE A 33 -11.57 9.74 8.14
CA PHE A 33 -12.17 10.51 7.05
C PHE A 33 -11.43 10.26 5.74
N CYS A 34 -12.19 10.08 4.67
CA CYS A 34 -11.60 9.82 3.36
C CYS A 34 -10.84 11.03 2.81
N ARG A 35 -9.64 10.77 2.28
CA ARG A 35 -8.78 11.75 1.63
C ARG A 35 -9.44 12.42 0.42
N VAL A 36 -10.20 11.67 -0.38
CA VAL A 36 -10.89 12.21 -1.57
C VAL A 36 -11.97 13.21 -1.17
N HIS A 37 -12.81 12.88 -0.19
CA HIS A 37 -13.80 13.83 0.33
C HIS A 37 -13.15 15.06 0.99
N PHE A 38 -12.03 14.88 1.69
CA PHE A 38 -11.27 15.99 2.23
C PHE A 38 -10.76 16.92 1.12
N GLN A 39 -10.14 16.36 0.07
CA GLN A 39 -9.67 17.12 -1.09
C GLN A 39 -10.83 17.85 -1.79
N ARG A 40 -11.97 17.19 -2.02
CA ARG A 40 -13.16 17.85 -2.57
C ARG A 40 -13.65 18.99 -1.69
N SER A 41 -13.57 18.85 -0.36
CA SER A 41 -13.92 19.93 0.57
C SER A 41 -13.02 21.15 0.39
N ILE A 42 -11.71 20.94 0.18
CA ILE A 42 -10.75 22.02 -0.11
C ILE A 42 -11.13 22.70 -1.43
N LEU A 43 -11.31 21.92 -2.50
CA LEU A 43 -11.64 22.48 -3.82
C LEU A 43 -13.00 23.20 -3.85
N LYS A 44 -13.95 22.81 -2.98
CA LYS A 44 -15.20 23.56 -2.80
C LYS A 44 -14.96 24.92 -2.12
N THR A 45 -13.98 24.99 -1.21
CA THR A 45 -13.64 26.22 -0.49
C THR A 45 -12.84 27.19 -1.34
N ILE A 46 -11.79 26.73 -2.03
CA ILE A 46 -10.87 27.59 -2.78
C ILE A 46 -11.13 27.61 -4.30
N GLY A 47 -12.03 26.77 -4.80
CA GLY A 47 -12.28 26.60 -6.24
C GLY A 47 -11.32 25.61 -6.92
N THR A 48 -11.82 24.90 -7.93
CA THR A 48 -11.07 23.86 -8.65
C THR A 48 -9.84 24.39 -9.41
N ARG A 49 -9.89 25.65 -9.86
CA ARG A 49 -8.76 26.31 -10.54
C ARG A 49 -7.54 26.51 -9.66
N ASN A 50 -7.72 26.50 -8.33
CA ASN A 50 -6.65 26.67 -7.36
C ASN A 50 -6.04 25.33 -6.91
N GLN A 51 -6.40 24.22 -7.54
CA GLN A 51 -5.75 22.93 -7.30
C GLN A 51 -4.25 23.02 -7.61
N GLY A 52 -3.40 22.55 -6.69
CA GLY A 52 -1.95 22.62 -6.83
C GLY A 52 -1.31 23.96 -6.43
N SER A 53 -2.11 24.97 -6.06
CA SER A 53 -1.60 26.23 -5.49
C SER A 53 -0.87 26.02 -4.16
N SER A 54 -0.13 27.04 -3.71
CA SER A 54 0.51 27.04 -2.38
C SER A 54 -0.51 26.90 -1.25
N LEU A 55 -1.66 27.58 -1.36
CA LEU A 55 -2.78 27.47 -0.42
C LEU A 55 -3.36 26.05 -0.43
N TRP A 56 -3.59 25.46 -1.60
CA TRP A 56 -4.08 24.08 -1.69
C TRP A 56 -3.12 23.10 -1.02
N SER A 57 -1.81 23.23 -1.28
CA SER A 57 -0.78 22.39 -0.67
C SER A 57 -0.74 22.54 0.85
N ARG A 58 -0.89 23.78 1.35
CA ARG A 58 -0.98 24.10 2.78
C ARG A 58 -2.23 23.51 3.44
N MET A 59 -3.37 23.52 2.78
CA MET A 59 -4.59 22.89 3.30
C MET A 59 -4.50 21.36 3.27
N MET A 60 -3.85 20.80 2.24
CA MET A 60 -3.62 19.35 2.13
C MET A 60 -2.64 18.81 3.16
N SER A 61 -1.65 19.60 3.61
CA SER A 61 -0.64 19.15 4.57
C SER A 61 -1.21 18.83 5.96
N LEU A 62 -2.43 19.28 6.28
CA LEU A 62 -3.17 18.85 7.48
C LEU A 62 -3.30 17.32 7.58
N LEU A 63 -3.30 16.61 6.45
CA LEU A 63 -3.36 15.16 6.41
C LEU A 63 -2.09 14.47 6.90
N ASP A 64 -0.96 15.18 6.93
CA ASP A 64 0.39 14.60 7.04
C ASP A 64 1.28 15.31 8.09
N CYS A 65 0.71 16.24 8.88
CA CYS A 65 1.35 16.83 10.07
C CYS A 65 1.91 15.76 11.01
N LYS A 66 3.05 16.05 11.65
CA LYS A 66 3.79 15.08 12.48
C LYS A 66 3.34 15.07 13.93
N SER A 67 2.77 16.16 14.40
CA SER A 67 2.21 16.30 15.74
C SER A 67 0.85 16.98 15.71
N GLU A 68 0.09 16.81 16.79
CA GLU A 68 -1.16 17.56 17.02
C GLU A 68 -0.90 19.07 17.11
N ALA A 69 0.23 19.48 17.69
CA ALA A 69 0.64 20.88 17.75
C ALA A 69 0.90 21.49 16.36
N ASP A 70 1.54 20.75 15.46
CA ASP A 70 1.76 21.20 14.08
C ASP A 70 0.44 21.38 13.33
N TYR A 71 -0.50 20.45 13.56
CA TYR A 71 -1.84 20.50 12.97
C TYR A 71 -2.62 21.74 13.45
N ASP A 72 -2.62 21.96 14.77
CA ASP A 72 -3.32 23.10 15.37
C ASP A 72 -2.68 24.44 14.94
N THR A 73 -1.35 24.51 14.91
CA THR A 73 -0.61 25.69 14.41
C THR A 73 -0.96 26.00 12.95
N LEU A 74 -1.02 24.98 12.09
CA LEU A 74 -1.39 25.15 10.70
C LEU A 74 -2.82 25.69 10.54
N LEU A 75 -3.77 25.18 11.33
CA LEU A 75 -5.13 25.71 11.34
C LEU A 75 -5.18 27.16 11.83
N ASP A 76 -4.40 27.53 12.84
CA ASP A 76 -4.35 28.90 13.34
C ASP A 76 -3.82 29.88 12.29
N LEU A 77 -2.79 29.48 11.53
CA LEU A 77 -2.29 30.27 10.41
C LEU A 77 -3.35 30.46 9.31
N LEU A 78 -4.09 29.40 8.96
CA LEU A 78 -5.18 29.48 7.99
C LEU A 78 -6.32 30.39 8.48
N ILE A 79 -6.67 30.32 9.76
CA ILE A 79 -7.71 31.16 10.35
C ILE A 79 -7.28 32.63 10.43
N LYS A 80 -6.00 32.90 10.63
CA LYS A 80 -5.48 34.26 10.83
C LYS A 80 -5.27 35.03 9.53
N TYR A 81 -4.82 34.35 8.47
CA TYR A 81 -4.27 35.04 7.29
C TYR A 81 -5.01 34.78 5.97
N GLU A 82 -5.92 33.80 5.90
CA GLU A 82 -6.60 33.45 4.64
C GLU A 82 -7.97 34.12 4.50
N ASP A 83 -8.65 33.90 3.37
CA ASP A 83 -9.99 34.43 3.11
C ASP A 83 -11.07 33.82 4.02
N VAL A 84 -12.22 34.49 4.12
CA VAL A 84 -13.33 34.08 5.01
C VAL A 84 -13.78 32.64 4.77
N ASN A 85 -13.74 32.15 3.52
CA ASN A 85 -14.14 30.78 3.22
C ASN A 85 -13.15 29.77 3.80
N VAL A 86 -11.84 30.00 3.62
CA VAL A 86 -10.79 29.16 4.21
C VAL A 86 -10.80 29.25 5.73
N GLN A 87 -10.99 30.43 6.30
CA GLN A 87 -11.09 30.61 7.75
C GLN A 87 -12.23 29.77 8.34
N ASN A 88 -13.43 29.83 7.74
CA ASN A 88 -14.59 29.06 8.20
C ASN A 88 -14.38 27.56 8.01
N TRP A 89 -13.77 27.16 6.89
CA TRP A 89 -13.40 25.77 6.65
C TRP A 89 -12.41 25.26 7.70
N ALA A 90 -11.40 26.06 8.07
CA ALA A 90 -10.37 25.72 9.04
C ALA A 90 -10.94 25.63 10.47
N LYS A 91 -11.83 26.56 10.87
CA LYS A 91 -12.57 26.48 12.14
C LYS A 91 -13.33 25.17 12.27
N GLN A 92 -13.96 24.69 11.20
CA GLN A 92 -14.63 23.38 11.21
C GLN A 92 -13.63 22.24 11.47
N LYS A 93 -12.41 22.31 10.90
CA LYS A 93 -11.39 21.26 11.05
C LYS A 93 -10.70 21.22 12.41
N LYS A 94 -10.94 22.20 13.29
CA LYS A 94 -10.48 22.19 14.69
C LYS A 94 -11.18 21.18 15.59
N SER A 95 -12.34 20.66 15.18
CA SER A 95 -13.07 19.66 15.98
C SER A 95 -12.16 18.48 16.32
N THR A 96 -12.18 18.08 17.59
CA THR A 96 -11.37 16.97 18.14
C THR A 96 -11.62 15.64 17.42
N ILE A 97 -12.85 15.42 16.95
CA ILE A 97 -13.25 14.25 16.16
C ILE A 97 -12.69 14.38 14.73
N ILE A 98 -12.83 15.56 14.12
CA ILE A 98 -12.40 15.80 12.74
C ILE A 98 -10.89 15.67 12.62
N LYS A 99 -10.12 16.28 13.53
CA LYS A 99 -8.66 16.16 13.51
C LYS A 99 -8.20 14.72 13.73
N ALA A 100 -8.81 13.99 14.68
CA ALA A 100 -8.50 12.58 14.93
C ALA A 100 -8.78 11.67 13.73
N GLY A 101 -9.81 11.97 12.94
CA GLY A 101 -10.11 11.19 11.73
C GLY A 101 -9.33 11.61 10.49
N LEU A 102 -8.73 12.80 10.46
CA LEU A 102 -7.97 13.29 9.32
C LEU A 102 -6.49 12.98 9.41
N ASN A 103 -5.90 13.07 10.60
CA ASN A 103 -4.46 12.96 10.82
C ASN A 103 -4.14 11.91 11.88
N LYS A 104 -3.19 11.03 11.57
CA LYS A 104 -2.76 9.96 12.47
C LYS A 104 -2.14 10.44 13.78
N ALA A 105 -1.44 11.57 13.77
CA ALA A 105 -0.84 12.16 14.97
C ALA A 105 -1.90 12.69 15.95
N CYS A 106 -3.10 13.01 15.45
CA CYS A 106 -4.24 13.44 16.26
C CYS A 106 -5.18 12.28 16.64
N SER A 107 -5.02 11.11 16.01
CA SER A 107 -5.91 9.96 16.17
C SER A 107 -5.57 9.18 17.44
N LYS A 108 -6.58 8.48 18.00
CA LYS A 108 -6.36 7.48 19.05
C LYS A 108 -6.32 6.05 18.51
N ILE A 109 -6.48 5.88 17.19
CA ILE A 109 -6.24 4.61 16.49
C ILE A 109 -4.73 4.34 16.46
N GLN A 110 -4.31 3.08 16.64
CA GLN A 110 -2.89 2.76 16.49
C GLN A 110 -2.40 3.10 15.06
N PRO A 111 -1.20 3.72 14.93
CA PRO A 111 -0.71 4.22 13.63
C PRO A 111 -0.70 3.19 12.51
N TYR A 112 -0.35 1.94 12.81
CA TYR A 112 -0.37 0.82 11.85
C TYR A 112 -1.75 0.63 11.22
N TYR A 113 -2.80 0.55 12.04
CA TYR A 113 -4.18 0.39 11.54
C TYR A 113 -4.69 1.65 10.85
N PHE A 114 -4.31 2.84 11.32
CA PHE A 114 -4.70 4.09 10.67
C PHE A 114 -4.18 4.14 9.24
N ASP A 115 -2.90 3.84 9.01
CA ASP A 115 -2.28 3.88 7.69
C ASP A 115 -2.89 2.83 6.74
N ILE A 116 -3.16 1.62 7.22
CA ILE A 116 -3.84 0.57 6.43
C ILE A 116 -5.25 0.99 6.03
N LEU A 117 -6.08 1.38 7.00
CA LEU A 117 -7.49 1.69 6.78
C LEU A 117 -7.67 2.92 5.87
N ARG A 118 -6.79 3.92 6.01
CA ARG A 118 -6.81 5.14 5.19
C ARG A 118 -6.63 4.85 3.71
N ASN A 119 -5.79 3.88 3.36
CA ASN A 119 -5.51 3.50 1.97
C ASN A 119 -6.67 2.77 1.28
N HIS A 120 -7.57 2.14 2.05
CA HIS A 120 -8.72 1.41 1.52
C HIS A 120 -10.01 2.26 1.40
N THR A 121 -9.95 3.55 1.74
CA THR A 121 -11.11 4.46 1.66
C THR A 121 -11.71 4.57 0.26
N ASN A 122 -10.90 4.37 -0.80
CA ASN A 122 -11.39 4.33 -2.19
C ASN A 122 -12.35 3.16 -2.46
N ALA A 123 -12.14 1.99 -1.85
CA ALA A 123 -13.04 0.84 -2.00
C ALA A 123 -14.39 1.07 -1.30
N VAL A 124 -14.36 1.74 -0.15
CA VAL A 124 -15.56 2.15 0.59
C VAL A 124 -16.34 3.21 -0.18
N GLU A 125 -15.68 4.21 -0.78
CA GLU A 125 -16.34 5.21 -1.63
C GLU A 125 -16.97 4.60 -2.88
N GLN A 126 -16.27 3.70 -3.57
CA GLN A 126 -16.82 2.97 -4.72
C GLN A 126 -18.06 2.16 -4.32
N SER A 127 -18.04 1.55 -3.14
CA SER A 127 -19.19 0.79 -2.61
C SER A 127 -20.37 1.71 -2.27
N HIS A 128 -20.11 2.88 -1.67
CA HIS A 128 -21.13 3.90 -1.44
C HIS A 128 -21.71 4.45 -2.75
N LEU A 129 -20.88 4.76 -3.76
CA LEU A 129 -21.32 5.21 -5.08
C LEU A 129 -22.17 4.16 -5.79
N LYS A 130 -21.78 2.88 -5.74
CA LYS A 130 -22.58 1.76 -6.27
C LYS A 130 -23.91 1.61 -5.53
N SER A 131 -23.90 1.76 -4.20
CA SER A 131 -25.11 1.75 -3.37
C SER A 131 -26.06 2.90 -3.73
N TYR A 132 -25.55 4.12 -3.96
CA TYR A 132 -26.36 5.26 -4.38
C TYR A 132 -26.82 5.20 -5.84
N ALA A 133 -25.99 4.68 -6.75
CA ALA A 133 -26.35 4.43 -8.15
C ALA A 133 -27.48 3.39 -8.29
N SER A 134 -27.73 2.61 -7.23
CA SER A 134 -28.81 1.62 -7.18
C SER A 134 -30.20 2.22 -6.99
N GLY A 135 -30.32 3.56 -6.87
CA GLY A 135 -31.57 4.32 -6.87
C GLY A 135 -31.84 5.01 -5.53
N LYS A 136 -32.09 6.33 -5.55
CA LYS A 136 -32.81 7.02 -4.47
C LYS A 136 -34.26 6.50 -4.47
N TYR A 137 -34.87 6.38 -3.28
CA TYR A 137 -36.25 5.91 -3.04
C TYR A 137 -36.49 4.39 -3.13
N LEU A 138 -35.51 3.56 -2.77
CA LEU A 138 -35.76 2.13 -2.59
C LEU A 138 -36.58 1.88 -1.33
N THR A 139 -37.55 0.97 -1.44
CA THR A 139 -38.22 0.42 -0.25
C THR A 139 -37.19 -0.29 0.63
N LEU A 140 -37.41 -0.33 1.96
CA LEU A 140 -36.48 -0.95 2.91
C LEU A 140 -36.12 -2.39 2.51
N VAL A 141 -37.10 -3.14 2.00
CA VAL A 141 -36.92 -4.53 1.52
C VAL A 141 -36.01 -4.59 0.29
N GLU A 142 -36.16 -3.68 -0.66
CA GLU A 142 -35.29 -3.63 -1.84
C GLU A 142 -33.87 -3.20 -1.50
N ALA A 143 -33.70 -2.27 -0.55
CA ALA A 143 -32.40 -1.89 -0.04
C ALA A 143 -31.66 -3.09 0.59
N VAL A 144 -32.36 -3.89 1.41
CA VAL A 144 -31.82 -5.12 2.03
C VAL A 144 -31.49 -6.20 0.99
N LYS A 145 -32.35 -6.41 -0.01
CA LYS A 145 -32.08 -7.37 -1.10
C LYS A 145 -30.91 -6.94 -1.99
N LYS A 146 -30.71 -5.63 -2.19
CA LYS A 146 -29.59 -5.11 -2.99
C LYS A 146 -28.28 -5.10 -2.21
N SER A 147 -28.29 -4.81 -0.91
CA SER A 147 -27.09 -4.86 -0.07
C SER A 147 -26.53 -6.29 0.05
N THR A 148 -27.40 -7.28 0.21
CA THR A 148 -27.00 -8.70 0.24
C THR A 148 -26.36 -9.16 -1.07
N ARG A 149 -26.88 -8.72 -2.23
CA ARG A 149 -26.27 -8.96 -3.55
C ARG A 149 -24.89 -8.31 -3.68
N SER A 150 -24.75 -7.05 -3.26
CA SER A 150 -23.46 -6.35 -3.31
C SER A 150 -22.39 -7.00 -2.42
N SER A 151 -22.77 -7.54 -1.25
CA SER A 151 -21.87 -8.30 -0.38
C SER A 151 -21.41 -9.61 -1.03
N HIS A 152 -22.30 -10.30 -1.74
CA HIS A 152 -21.96 -11.51 -2.48
C HIS A 152 -21.00 -11.22 -3.65
N ASP A 153 -21.21 -10.13 -4.38
CA ASP A 153 -20.33 -9.71 -5.47
C ASP A 153 -18.94 -9.32 -4.97
N LEU A 154 -18.84 -8.61 -3.84
CA LEU A 154 -17.55 -8.30 -3.21
C LEU A 154 -16.79 -9.57 -2.82
N ARG A 155 -17.49 -10.58 -2.29
CA ARG A 155 -16.90 -11.89 -1.95
C ARG A 155 -16.42 -12.63 -3.19
N ARG A 156 -17.16 -12.55 -4.30
CA ARG A 156 -16.77 -13.15 -5.58
C ARG A 156 -15.53 -12.47 -6.19
N VAL A 157 -15.46 -11.14 -6.14
CA VAL A 157 -14.29 -10.37 -6.61
C VAL A 157 -13.06 -10.63 -5.72
N ALA A 158 -13.23 -10.71 -4.41
CA ALA A 158 -12.15 -11.06 -3.49
C ALA A 158 -11.59 -12.46 -3.78
N SER A 159 -12.47 -13.43 -4.05
CA SER A 159 -12.07 -14.80 -4.42
C SER A 159 -11.33 -14.84 -5.77
N ALA A 160 -11.81 -14.12 -6.79
CA ALA A 160 -11.15 -14.03 -8.08
C ALA A 160 -9.76 -13.37 -7.99
N ASN A 161 -9.62 -12.31 -7.19
CA ASN A 161 -8.34 -11.65 -6.95
C ASN A 161 -7.37 -12.57 -6.18
N ALA A 162 -7.86 -13.34 -5.21
CA ALA A 162 -7.04 -14.31 -4.48
C ALA A 162 -6.48 -15.40 -5.41
N MET A 163 -7.30 -15.95 -6.31
CA MET A 163 -6.82 -16.90 -7.34
C MET A 163 -5.78 -16.27 -8.27
N SER A 164 -5.99 -15.02 -8.72
CA SER A 164 -5.04 -14.32 -9.59
C SER A 164 -3.69 -14.06 -8.89
N LEU A 165 -3.70 -13.74 -7.60
CA LEU A 165 -2.47 -13.57 -6.81
C LEU A 165 -1.72 -14.89 -6.62
N GLU A 166 -2.46 -15.99 -6.44
CA GLU A 166 -1.87 -17.32 -6.30
C GLU A 166 -1.23 -17.80 -7.61
N GLN A 167 -1.89 -17.57 -8.75
CA GLN A 167 -1.31 -17.79 -10.07
C GLN A 167 -0.02 -16.98 -10.26
N ARG A 168 -0.03 -15.70 -9.87
CA ARG A 168 1.17 -14.85 -9.98
C ARG A 168 2.31 -15.31 -9.09
N ARG A 169 2.00 -15.85 -7.91
CA ARG A 169 2.99 -16.44 -7.01
C ARG A 169 3.63 -17.69 -7.63
N GLN A 170 2.84 -18.56 -8.23
CA GLN A 170 3.32 -19.76 -8.94
C GLN A 170 4.21 -19.39 -10.14
N GLU A 171 3.84 -18.38 -10.92
CA GLU A 171 4.67 -17.88 -12.03
C GLU A 171 6.04 -17.38 -11.55
N LEU A 172 6.07 -16.62 -10.45
CA LEU A 172 7.33 -16.12 -9.88
C LEU A 172 8.21 -17.24 -9.32
N GLU A 173 7.61 -18.28 -8.76
CA GLU A 173 8.32 -19.46 -8.26
C GLU A 173 8.92 -20.28 -9.42
N LEU A 174 8.16 -20.45 -10.50
CA LEU A 174 8.65 -21.10 -11.71
C LEU A 174 9.84 -20.33 -12.34
N GLN A 175 9.74 -19.01 -12.44
CA GLN A 175 10.84 -18.18 -12.95
C GLN A 175 12.12 -18.28 -12.11
N LYS A 176 11.99 -18.41 -10.78
CA LYS A 176 13.15 -18.63 -9.90
C LYS A 176 13.80 -19.98 -10.16
N LEU A 177 13.01 -21.04 -10.31
CA LEU A 177 13.52 -22.37 -10.62
C LEU A 177 14.21 -22.42 -11.98
N GLU A 178 13.63 -21.78 -13.01
CA GLU A 178 14.25 -21.69 -14.33
C GLU A 178 15.59 -20.95 -14.29
N ALA A 179 15.68 -19.86 -13.54
CA ALA A 179 16.94 -19.13 -13.35
C ALA A 179 17.99 -19.99 -12.63
N GLU A 180 17.60 -20.77 -11.63
CA GLU A 180 18.50 -21.67 -10.89
C GLU A 180 19.02 -22.81 -11.78
N ILE A 181 18.16 -23.41 -12.60
CA ILE A 181 18.56 -24.45 -13.57
C ILE A 181 19.56 -23.88 -14.57
N LYS A 182 19.29 -22.69 -15.13
CA LYS A 182 20.18 -22.04 -16.09
C LYS A 182 21.55 -21.72 -15.49
N GLN A 183 21.60 -21.34 -14.22
CA GLN A 183 22.86 -21.12 -13.52
C GLN A 183 23.63 -22.44 -13.37
N LYS A 184 22.97 -23.52 -12.91
CA LYS A 184 23.60 -24.84 -12.77
C LYS A 184 24.13 -25.38 -14.09
N GLU A 185 23.41 -25.19 -15.20
CA GLU A 185 23.87 -25.58 -16.53
C GLU A 185 25.10 -24.80 -17.00
N ALA A 186 25.23 -23.53 -16.61
CA ALA A 186 26.41 -22.73 -16.92
C ALA A 186 27.62 -23.20 -16.10
N ASP A 187 27.40 -23.56 -14.84
CA ASP A 187 28.47 -24.06 -13.96
C ASP A 187 28.96 -25.44 -14.40
N ILE A 188 28.07 -26.34 -14.80
CA ILE A 188 28.43 -27.65 -15.37
C ILE A 188 29.27 -27.48 -16.64
N ARG A 189 28.87 -26.59 -17.55
CA ARG A 189 29.63 -26.32 -18.78
C ARG A 189 31.05 -25.83 -18.51
N LYS A 190 31.23 -24.97 -17.51
CA LYS A 190 32.56 -24.51 -17.10
C LYS A 190 33.41 -25.67 -16.55
N GLN A 191 32.82 -26.52 -15.73
CA GLN A 191 33.52 -27.70 -15.20
C GLN A 191 33.93 -28.66 -16.32
N GLU A 192 33.07 -28.87 -17.31
CA GLU A 192 33.38 -29.71 -18.48
C GLU A 192 34.54 -29.14 -19.31
N GLU A 193 34.57 -27.82 -19.54
CA GLU A 193 35.70 -27.16 -20.22
C GLU A 193 37.00 -27.28 -19.42
N GLU A 194 36.96 -27.11 -18.10
CA GLU A 194 38.13 -27.23 -17.23
C GLU A 194 38.70 -28.66 -17.23
N ILE A 195 37.84 -29.68 -17.14
CA ILE A 195 38.23 -31.09 -17.26
C ILE A 195 38.88 -31.35 -18.63
N ARG A 196 38.31 -30.79 -19.70
CA ARG A 196 38.85 -30.96 -21.06
C ARG A 196 40.23 -30.33 -21.23
N LEU A 197 40.45 -29.15 -20.65
CA LEU A 197 41.75 -28.48 -20.66
C LEU A 197 42.79 -29.29 -19.88
N GLN A 198 42.43 -29.83 -18.71
CA GLN A 198 43.30 -30.70 -17.93
C GLN A 198 43.68 -31.98 -18.70
N GLN A 199 42.73 -32.57 -19.43
CA GLN A 199 43.02 -33.75 -20.27
C GLN A 199 44.04 -33.42 -21.37
N LEU A 200 43.87 -32.31 -22.08
CA LEU A 200 44.82 -31.88 -23.12
C LEU A 200 46.21 -31.56 -22.55
N GLU A 201 46.28 -30.96 -21.37
CA GLU A 201 47.55 -30.69 -20.69
C GLU A 201 48.27 -31.99 -20.30
N ASN A 202 47.53 -32.97 -19.77
CA ASN A 202 48.08 -34.29 -19.44
C ASN A 202 48.61 -35.00 -20.69
N GLU A 203 47.86 -35.01 -21.80
CA GLU A 203 48.32 -35.59 -23.08
C GLU A 203 49.61 -34.94 -23.59
N ARG A 204 49.71 -33.59 -23.48
CA ARG A 204 50.91 -32.86 -23.87
C ARG A 204 52.12 -33.24 -23.00
N LEU A 205 51.94 -33.37 -21.69
CA LEU A 205 53.00 -33.78 -20.76
C LEU A 205 53.47 -35.21 -21.03
N GLU A 206 52.55 -36.12 -21.35
CA GLU A 206 52.90 -37.51 -21.72
C GLU A 206 53.74 -37.57 -23.00
N LEU A 207 53.40 -36.77 -24.02
CA LEU A 207 54.20 -36.67 -25.25
C LEU A 207 55.60 -36.12 -24.99
N ASP A 208 55.73 -35.05 -24.19
CA ASP A 208 57.04 -34.48 -23.83
C ASP A 208 57.90 -35.47 -23.03
N LEU A 209 57.28 -36.25 -22.13
CA LEU A 209 57.96 -37.33 -21.42
C LEU A 209 58.42 -38.44 -22.37
N MET A 210 57.62 -38.82 -23.36
CA MET A 210 58.01 -39.80 -24.39
C MET A 210 59.18 -39.31 -25.23
N GLU A 211 59.15 -38.06 -25.71
CA GLU A 211 60.26 -37.47 -26.48
C GLU A 211 61.56 -37.43 -25.68
N ARG A 212 61.49 -37.11 -24.38
CA ARG A 212 62.68 -37.13 -23.50
C ARG A 212 63.21 -38.54 -23.32
N ARG A 213 62.34 -39.55 -23.16
CA ARG A 213 62.76 -40.96 -23.07
C ARG A 213 63.46 -41.42 -24.34
N ILE A 214 62.93 -41.08 -25.51
CA ILE A 214 63.55 -41.39 -26.81
C ILE A 214 64.93 -40.75 -26.91
N ARG A 215 65.05 -39.45 -26.62
CA ARG A 215 66.35 -38.74 -26.63
C ARG A 215 67.39 -39.37 -25.70
N ILE A 216 66.98 -39.81 -24.50
CA ILE A 216 67.88 -40.48 -23.55
C ILE A 216 68.32 -41.85 -24.10
N GLN A 217 67.42 -42.62 -24.70
CA GLN A 217 67.76 -43.90 -25.32
C GLN A 217 68.73 -43.74 -26.50
N GLU A 218 68.53 -42.73 -27.35
CA GLU A 218 69.43 -42.44 -28.47
C GLU A 218 70.84 -42.07 -27.97
N LEU A 219 70.94 -41.26 -26.92
CA LEU A 219 72.23 -40.92 -26.29
C LEU A 219 72.93 -42.15 -25.68
N GLN A 220 72.17 -43.10 -25.11
CA GLN A 220 72.72 -44.33 -24.52
C GLN A 220 73.15 -45.38 -25.56
N GLN A 221 72.70 -45.28 -26.82
CA GLN A 221 73.10 -46.15 -27.92
C GLN A 221 74.27 -45.58 -28.74
N SER A 222 74.76 -44.39 -28.39
CA SER A 222 75.81 -43.64 -29.11
C SER A 222 77.21 -43.78 -28.47
N ASP A 223 77.33 -44.47 -27.34
CA ASP A 223 78.58 -44.86 -26.65
C ASP A 223 78.88 -46.36 -26.85
#